data_AF-A0A8J6KKZ8-F1
#
_entry.id   AF-A0A8J6KKZ8-F1
#
_cell.length_a   1.000
_cell.length_b   1.000
_cell.length_c   1.000
_cell.angle_alpha   90.00
_cell.angle_beta   90.00
_cell.angle_gamma   90.00
#
_symmetry.space_group_name_H-M   'P 1'
#
loop_
_entity.id
_entity.type
_entity.pdbx_description
1 polymer ?
#
loop_
_entity_poly.entity_id
_entity_poly.type
_entity_poly.pdbx_seq_one_letter_code
_entity_poly.pdbx_strand_id
1 'polypeptide(L)' 'MVKLKWGMEHKGYLVSVDGHVNMQLAIIECIDGALSGHLGEVLIRCNHVLYIRGIEEEEDGEMRE' A
#
# COMPACT_ATOMS: atom_id res chain seq x y z
N MET A 1 -3.50 -0.85 -3.55
CA MET A 1 -2.79 -2.12 -3.28
C MET A 1 -1.70 -2.33 -4.33
N VAL A 2 -0.49 -2.70 -3.88
CA VAL A 2 0.67 -2.98 -4.73
C VAL A 2 1.10 -4.43 -4.52
N LYS A 3 1.15 -5.22 -5.60
CA LYS A 3 1.66 -6.59 -5.59
C LYS A 3 3.11 -6.59 -6.06
N LEU A 4 4.00 -7.17 -5.25
CA LEU A 4 5.39 -7.39 -5.65
C LEU A 4 5.54 -8.72 -6.40
N LYS A 5 6.55 -8.79 -7.28
CA LYS A 5 6.87 -9.99 -8.08
C LYS A 5 7.08 -11.24 -7.24
N TRP A 6 7.51 -11.06 -5.99
CA TRP A 6 7.84 -12.14 -5.06
C TRP A 6 6.68 -12.55 -4.14
N GLY A 7 5.46 -12.09 -4.42
CA GLY A 7 4.26 -12.54 -3.72
C GLY A 7 3.80 -11.63 -2.58
N MET A 8 4.63 -10.72 -2.08
CA MET A 8 4.26 -9.74 -1.05
C MET A 8 3.25 -8.73 -1.59
N GLU A 9 2.30 -8.34 -0.74
CA GLU A 9 1.28 -7.33 -1.03
C GLU A 9 1.36 -6.20 -0.02
N HIS A 10 1.33 -4.97 -0.51
CA HIS A 10 1.25 -3.78 0.32
C HIS A 10 -0.07 -3.07 0.06
N LYS A 11 -0.84 -2.88 1.12
CA LYS A 11 -1.98 -1.95 1.15
C LYS A 11 -1.51 -0.65 1.78
N GLY A 12 -1.96 0.45 1.23
CA GLY A 12 -1.52 1.78 1.62
C GLY A 12 -1.93 2.82 0.61
N TYR A 13 -1.76 4.08 1.00
CA TYR A 13 -2.08 5.23 0.17
C TYR A 13 -0.89 5.55 -0.74
N LEU A 14 -1.16 5.74 -2.03
CA LEU A 14 -0.16 6.16 -3.00
C LEU A 14 0.07 7.67 -2.84
N VAL A 15 1.24 8.04 -2.33
CA VAL A 15 1.61 9.44 -2.06
C VAL A 15 2.16 10.10 -3.31
N SER A 16 3.12 9.46 -3.98
CA SER A 16 3.76 10.01 -5.16
C SER A 16 4.33 8.90 -6.07
N VAL A 17 4.55 9.26 -7.33
CA VAL A 17 5.18 8.41 -8.35
C VAL A 17 6.14 9.26 -9.19
N ASP A 18 7.29 8.70 -9.58
CA ASP A 18 8.23 9.34 -10.50
C ASP A 18 8.11 8.84 -11.96
N GLY A 19 8.88 9.43 -12.88
CA GLY A 19 8.88 9.03 -14.31
C GLY A 19 9.43 7.62 -14.58
N HIS A 20 10.05 6.98 -13.58
CA HIS A 20 10.48 5.58 -13.64
C HIS A 20 9.50 4.63 -12.95
N VAL A 21 8.36 5.14 -12.48
CA VAL A 21 7.32 4.39 -11.79
C VAL A 21 7.81 3.84 -10.43
N ASN A 22 8.79 4.50 -9.79
CA ASN A 22 9.05 4.30 -8.37
C ASN A 22 7.91 4.95 -7.57
N MET A 23 7.50 4.33 -6.47
CA MET A 23 6.28 4.70 -5.75
C MET A 23 6.56 4.96 -4.29
N GLN A 24 6.06 6.08 -3.79
CA GLN A 24 5.98 6.35 -2.36
C GLN A 24 4.60 5.93 -1.87
N LEU A 25 4.59 5.01 -0.90
CA LEU A 25 3.37 4.51 -0.27
C LEU A 25 3.40 4.89 1.21
N ALA A 26 2.33 5.51 1.70
CA ALA A 26 2.05 5.53 3.13
C ALA A 26 1.45 4.16 3.49
N ILE A 27 2.27 3.29 4.06
CA ILE A 27 1.90 1.91 4.36
C ILE A 27 1.25 1.85 5.74
N ILE A 28 0.04 1.30 5.74
CA ILE A 28 -0.59 0.74 6.92
C ILE A 28 -0.27 -0.77 6.85
N GLU A 29 0.54 -1.27 7.78
CA GLU A 29 0.90 -2.68 7.81
C GLU A 29 -0.34 -3.51 7.98
N CYS A 30 -0.59 -4.40 7.02
CA CYS A 30 -1.64 -5.39 7.10
C CYS A 30 -0.95 -6.76 7.03
N ILE A 31 -0.70 -7.38 8.19
CA ILE A 31 -0.15 -8.73 8.26
C ILE A 31 -1.35 -9.68 8.30
N ASP A 32 -1.44 -10.56 7.30
CA ASP A 32 -2.49 -11.59 7.23
C ASP A 32 -3.94 -11.04 7.28
N GLY A 33 -4.17 -9.88 6.65
CA GLY A 33 -5.48 -9.23 6.63
C GLY A 33 -5.81 -8.41 7.88
N ALA A 34 -4.97 -8.46 8.93
CA ALA A 34 -5.12 -7.65 10.13
C ALA A 34 -4.20 -6.42 10.11
N LEU A 35 -4.75 -5.26 10.42
CA LEU A 35 -4.02 -4.01 10.58
C LEU A 35 -3.04 -4.14 11.76
N SER A 36 -1.75 -4.27 11.47
CA SER A 36 -0.72 -4.58 12.48
C SER A 36 0.04 -3.33 12.98
N GLY A 37 -0.02 -2.20 12.26
CA GLY A 37 0.68 -0.97 12.63
C GLY A 37 0.86 0.02 11.50
N HIS A 38 1.37 1.22 11.80
CA HIS A 38 1.77 2.21 10.79
C HIS A 38 3.28 2.08 10.55
N LEU A 39 3.69 1.54 9.39
CA LEU A 39 5.11 1.46 9.01
C LEU A 39 5.66 2.83 8.59
N GLY A 40 4.77 3.79 8.33
CA GLY A 40 5.12 5.12 7.81
C GLY A 40 5.19 5.12 6.29
N GLU A 41 6.07 5.93 5.73
CA GLU A 41 6.26 6.05 4.29
C GLU A 41 7.34 5.08 3.79
N VAL A 42 7.02 4.35 2.72
CA VAL A 42 7.91 3.38 2.09
C VAL A 42 8.07 3.73 0.61
N LEU A 43 9.32 3.68 0.14
CA LEU A 43 9.65 3.78 -1.26
C LEU A 43 9.78 2.38 -1.88
N ILE A 44 8.94 2.08 -2.87
CA ILE A 44 9.01 0.85 -3.66
C ILE A 44 9.61 1.16 -5.04
N ARG A 45 10.68 0.43 -5.39
CA ARG A 45 11.30 0.53 -6.71
C ARG A 45 10.46 -0.17 -7.76
N CYS A 46 10.31 0.45 -8.93
CA CYS A 46 9.47 -0.03 -10.02
C CYS A 46 9.78 -1.47 -10.45
N ASN A 47 11.05 -1.87 -10.43
CA ASN A 47 11.50 -3.19 -10.88
C ASN A 47 10.95 -4.34 -10.01
N HIS A 48 10.48 -4.07 -8.79
CA HIS A 48 9.92 -5.08 -7.89
C HIS A 48 8.39 -5.20 -8.00
N VAL A 49 7.73 -4.23 -8.65
CA VAL A 49 6.27 -4.21 -8.79
C VAL A 49 5.83 -5.18 -9.89
N LEU A 50 4.79 -5.96 -9.60
CA LEU A 50 4.09 -6.78 -10.57
C LEU A 50 2.86 -6.04 -11.13
N TYR A 51 1.99 -5.55 -10.24
CA TYR A 51 0.85 -4.71 -10.62
C TYR A 51 0.41 -3.82 -9.44
N ILE A 52 -0.37 -2.79 -9.78
CA ILE A 52 -1.05 -1.90 -8.85
C ILE A 52 -2.55 -2.00 -9.13
N ARG A 53 -3.37 -1.98 -8.07
CA ARG A 53 -4.81 -1.80 -8.19
C ARG A 53 -5.34 -0.83 -7.15
N GLY A 54 -6.35 -0.05 -7.55
CA GLY A 54 -7.21 0.65 -6.60
C GLY A 54 -7.95 -0.37 -5.72
N ILE A 55 -8.17 0.00 -4.47
CA ILE A 55 -9.07 -0.72 -3.57
C ILE A 55 -10.19 0.26 -3.25
N GLU A 56 -11.43 -0.21 -3.29
CA GLU A 56 -12.54 0.56 -2.74
C GLU A 56 -12.31 0.63 -1.23
N GLU A 57 -12.44 1.83 -0.66
CA GLU A 57 -12.48 1.97 0.79
C GLU A 57 -13.76 1.27 1.25
N GLU A 58 -13.64 0.09 1.85
CA GLU A 58 -14.67 -0.34 2.78
C GLU A 58 -14.63 0.73 3.88
N GLU A 59 -15.71 1.52 4.00
CA GLU A 59 -15.91 2.46 5.09
C GLU A 59 -15.63 1.69 6.39
N ASP A 60 -14.43 1.88 6.95
CA ASP A 60 -14.05 1.32 8.23
C ASP A 60 -15.03 1.97 9.21
N GLY A 61 -16.03 1.19 9.63
CA GLY A 61 -17.20 1.68 10.32
C GLY A 61 -16.82 2.46 11.58
N GLU A 62 -17.55 3.56 11.77
CA GLU A 62 -17.62 4.39 12.98
C GLU A 62 -16.45 5.36 13.22
N MET A 63 -16.57 6.56 12.62
CA MET A 63 -16.49 7.75 13.47
C MET A 63 -17.59 7.63 14.54
N ARG A 64 -17.21 7.32 15.78
CA ARG A 64 -18.00 7.66 16.95
C ARG A 64 -17.20 8.65 17.80
N GLU A 65 -17.95 9.66 18.24
CA GLU A 65 -17.56 10.90 18.93
C GLU A 65 -16.63 10.72 20.14
#